data_AF-A0A7Y3I9X9-F1
#
_entry.id   AF-A0A7Y3I9X9-F1
#
_cell.length_a   1.000
_cell.length_b   1.000
_cell.length_c   1.000
_cell.angle_alpha   90.00
_cell.angle_beta   90.00
_cell.angle_gamma   90.00
#
_symmetry.space_group_name_H-M   'P 1'
#
loop_
_entity.id
_entity.type
_entity.pdbx_description
1 polymer ?
#
loop_
_entity_poly.entity_id
_entity_poly.type
_entity_poly.pdbx_seq_one_letter_code
_entity_poly.pdbx_strand_id
1 'polypeptide(L)'
;MTKINDYVRHSRTAAEPSPGLPAAPAHKVAIVTCMDARVDPVAILGIGSGDAHVLRNAGGVITQDVIRSLAMSQNLLGTRDVMVIQHTNCGMSQLDEDA
;
A
#
# COMPACT_ATOMS: atom_id res chain seq x y z
N MET A 1 -24.72 -12.35 9.81
CA MET A 1 -23.28 -12.26 10.16
C MET A 1 -22.60 -11.45 9.05
N THR A 2 -21.87 -10.39 9.36
CA THR A 2 -21.25 -9.52 8.34
C THR A 2 -19.86 -10.02 7.96
N LYS A 3 -19.35 -9.66 6.77
CA LYS A 3 -17.95 -9.94 6.40
C LYS A 3 -16.96 -9.30 7.37
N ILE A 4 -17.32 -8.15 7.95
CA ILE A 4 -16.54 -7.50 9.01
C ILE A 4 -16.37 -8.44 10.21
N ASN A 5 -17.41 -9.17 10.63
CA ASN A 5 -17.30 -10.12 11.74
C ASN A 5 -16.34 -11.27 11.40
N ASP A 6 -16.33 -11.72 10.15
CA ASP A 6 -15.37 -12.73 9.70
C ASP A 6 -13.94 -12.17 9.76
N TYR A 7 -13.69 -10.96 9.29
CA TYR A 7 -12.37 -10.31 9.34
C TYR A 7 -11.89 -10.10 10.78
N VAL A 8 -12.76 -9.65 11.68
CA VAL A 8 -12.43 -9.48 13.11
C VAL A 8 -12.03 -10.81 13.76
N ARG A 9 -12.65 -11.93 13.37
CA ARG A 9 -12.24 -13.24 13.89
C ARG A 9 -10.87 -13.65 13.38
N HIS A 10 -10.53 -13.35 12.13
CA HIS A 10 -9.20 -13.61 11.58
C HIS A 10 -8.12 -12.68 12.16
N SER A 11 -8.46 -11.45 12.53
CA SER A 11 -7.48 -10.45 12.98
C SER A 11 -7.10 -10.53 14.46
N ARG A 12 -7.79 -11.35 15.27
CA ARG A 12 -7.58 -11.47 16.74
C ARG A 12 -6.16 -11.90 17.13
N THR A 13 -5.34 -12.36 16.20
CA THR A 13 -3.93 -12.74 16.41
C THR A 13 -2.93 -11.88 15.62
N ALA A 14 -3.37 -10.87 14.86
CA ALA A 14 -2.57 -10.25 13.78
C ALA A 14 -2.58 -8.70 13.76
N ALA A 15 -3.18 -8.02 14.74
CA ALA A 15 -3.21 -6.55 14.78
C ALA A 15 -1.89 -5.90 15.23
N GLU A 16 -0.86 -6.70 15.53
CA GLU A 16 0.47 -6.24 15.89
C GLU A 16 1.40 -6.25 14.68
N PRO A 17 2.37 -5.33 14.59
CA PRO A 17 3.46 -5.44 13.63
C PRO A 17 4.13 -6.82 13.72
N SER A 18 4.57 -7.34 12.58
CA SER A 18 5.28 -8.63 12.53
C SER A 18 6.44 -8.63 13.54
N PRO A 19 6.48 -9.59 14.49
CA PRO A 19 7.47 -9.58 15.57
C PRO A 19 8.90 -9.58 15.04
N GLY A 20 9.76 -8.77 15.65
CA GLY A 20 11.18 -8.71 15.33
C GLY A 20 11.54 -7.90 14.08
N LEU A 21 10.57 -7.30 13.38
CA LEU A 21 10.85 -6.42 12.25
C LEU A 21 10.88 -4.93 12.68
N PRO A 22 11.87 -4.14 12.20
CA PRO A 22 11.88 -2.70 12.44
C PRO A 22 10.79 -2.00 11.63
N ALA A 23 10.39 -0.81 12.08
CA ALA A 23 9.44 0.03 11.34
C ALA A 23 9.99 0.55 10.01
N ALA A 24 11.31 0.68 9.88
CA ALA A 24 11.95 1.14 8.65
C ALA A 24 12.04 0.01 7.62
N PRO A 25 11.62 0.22 6.36
CA PRO A 25 11.68 -0.82 5.34
C PRO A 25 13.11 -1.29 5.06
N ALA A 26 13.28 -2.60 4.90
CA ALA A 26 14.58 -3.22 4.65
C ALA A 26 15.17 -2.78 3.30
N HIS A 27 14.35 -2.75 2.24
CA HIS A 27 14.79 -2.44 0.88
C HIS A 27 14.85 -0.95 0.58
N LYS A 28 14.46 -0.08 1.52
CA LYS A 28 14.41 1.38 1.34
C LYS A 28 13.54 1.83 0.15
N VAL A 29 12.52 1.03 -0.18
CA VAL A 29 11.56 1.30 -1.26
C VAL A 29 10.19 1.68 -0.68
N ALA A 30 9.53 2.65 -1.31
CA ALA A 30 8.10 2.90 -1.15
C ALA A 30 7.36 2.62 -2.47
N ILE A 31 6.22 1.94 -2.40
CA ILE A 31 5.39 1.58 -3.54
C ILE A 31 4.08 2.37 -3.45
N VAL A 32 3.66 2.99 -4.54
CA VAL A 32 2.33 3.61 -4.69
C VAL A 32 1.54 2.84 -5.73
N THR A 33 0.35 2.36 -5.37
CA THR A 33 -0.50 1.60 -6.30
C THR A 33 -2.00 1.74 -6.01
N CYS A 34 -2.84 1.14 -6.85
CA CYS A 34 -4.29 1.20 -6.72
C CYS A 34 -4.80 0.33 -5.56
N MET A 35 -5.92 0.71 -4.95
CA MET A 35 -6.65 -0.06 -3.94
C MET A 35 -7.48 -1.22 -4.53
N ASP A 36 -7.43 -1.45 -5.84
CA ASP A 36 -8.17 -2.53 -6.51
C ASP A 36 -7.92 -3.88 -5.83
N ALA A 37 -9.00 -4.59 -5.49
CA ALA A 37 -8.95 -5.85 -4.74
C ALA A 37 -8.22 -6.98 -5.51
N ARG A 38 -8.02 -6.83 -6.83
CA ARG A 38 -7.29 -7.78 -7.68
C ARG A 38 -5.79 -7.50 -7.72
N VAL A 39 -5.34 -6.38 -7.16
CA VAL A 39 -3.93 -5.98 -7.10
C VAL A 39 -3.42 -6.28 -5.70
N ASP A 40 -2.58 -7.31 -5.59
CA ASP A 40 -1.79 -7.60 -4.39
C ASP A 40 -0.32 -7.24 -4.67
N PRO A 41 0.17 -6.06 -4.24
CA PRO A 41 1.53 -5.64 -4.53
C PRO A 41 2.59 -6.52 -3.89
N VAL A 42 2.29 -7.16 -2.75
CA VAL A 42 3.23 -8.05 -2.06
C VAL A 42 3.46 -9.31 -2.89
N ALA A 43 2.35 -9.93 -3.34
CA ALA A 43 2.42 -11.11 -4.19
C ALA A 43 3.00 -10.82 -5.58
N ILE A 44 2.62 -9.71 -6.22
CA ILE A 44 3.07 -9.33 -7.57
C ILE A 44 4.59 -9.09 -7.60
N LEU A 45 5.14 -8.46 -6.56
CA LEU A 45 6.57 -8.10 -6.50
C LEU A 45 7.43 -9.16 -5.80
N GLY A 46 6.82 -10.18 -5.18
CA GLY A 46 7.54 -11.21 -4.44
C GLY A 46 8.26 -10.68 -3.20
N ILE A 47 7.74 -9.61 -2.58
CA ILE A 47 8.30 -9.02 -1.36
C ILE A 47 7.60 -9.58 -0.12
N GLY A 48 8.24 -9.48 1.05
CA GLY A 48 7.70 -9.90 2.35
C GLY A 48 7.32 -8.74 3.27
N SER A 49 6.82 -9.08 4.46
CA SER A 49 6.58 -8.11 5.53
C SER A 49 7.87 -7.37 5.89
N GLY A 50 7.81 -6.04 5.98
CA GLY A 50 8.96 -5.20 6.36
C GLY A 50 9.88 -4.80 5.20
N ASP A 51 9.69 -5.32 3.99
CA ASP A 51 10.59 -5.03 2.86
C ASP A 51 10.41 -3.62 2.29
N ALA A 52 9.16 -3.19 2.10
CA ALA A 52 8.80 -1.92 1.48
C ALA A 52 7.58 -1.29 2.17
N HIS A 53 7.46 0.03 2.08
CA HIS A 53 6.17 0.68 2.36
C HIS A 53 5.25 0.52 1.15
N VAL A 54 3.96 0.28 1.40
CA VAL A 54 2.94 0.14 0.36
C VAL A 54 1.81 1.12 0.62
N LEU A 55 1.66 2.08 -0.29
CA LEU A 55 0.67 3.16 -0.25
C LEU A 55 -0.40 2.87 -1.30
N ARG A 56 -1.67 2.88 -0.90
CA ARG A 56 -2.78 2.52 -1.80
C ARG A 56 -3.93 3.50 -1.72
N ASN A 57 -4.47 3.90 -2.87
CA ASN A 57 -5.70 4.68 -3.00
C ASN A 57 -6.41 4.36 -4.32
N ALA A 58 -7.55 5.01 -4.60
CA ALA A 58 -8.25 4.86 -5.87
C ALA A 58 -7.35 5.29 -7.04
N GLY A 59 -7.02 4.35 -7.94
CA GLY A 59 -6.17 4.59 -9.10
C GLY A 59 -4.68 4.78 -8.84
N GLY A 60 -4.19 4.60 -7.60
CA GLY A 60 -2.76 4.83 -7.31
C GLY A 60 -2.30 6.26 -7.62
N VAL A 61 -3.20 7.23 -7.44
CA VAL A 61 -3.00 8.64 -7.79
C VAL A 61 -2.11 9.32 -6.75
N ILE A 62 -1.21 10.19 -7.18
CA ILE A 62 -0.32 10.95 -6.29
C ILE A 62 -1.08 12.15 -5.71
N THR A 63 -1.85 11.90 -4.65
CA THR A 63 -2.56 12.94 -3.91
C THR A 63 -1.67 13.59 -2.84
N GLN A 64 -2.15 14.66 -2.19
CA GLN A 64 -1.45 15.27 -1.05
C GLN A 64 -1.20 14.27 0.09
N ASP A 65 -2.08 13.30 0.28
CA ASP A 65 -1.89 12.26 1.29
C ASP A 65 -0.75 11.30 0.94
N VAL A 66 -0.60 10.96 -0.35
CA VAL A 66 0.53 10.16 -0.83
C VAL A 66 1.84 10.95 -0.67
N ILE A 67 1.85 12.24 -1.03
CA ILE A 67 3.03 13.10 -0.86
C ILE A 67 3.43 13.19 0.63
N ARG A 68 2.48 13.45 1.52
CA ARG A 68 2.69 13.47 2.98
C ARG A 68 3.30 12.15 3.46
N SER A 69 2.75 11.03 2.99
CA SER A 69 3.19 9.69 3.40
C SER A 69 4.58 9.34 2.86
N LEU A 70 4.88 9.69 1.61
CA LEU A 70 6.21 9.55 1.01
C LEU A 70 7.24 10.42 1.74
N ALA A 71 6.89 11.65 2.11
CA ALA A 71 7.77 12.53 2.87
C ALA A 71 8.13 11.92 4.23
N MET A 72 7.17 11.34 4.95
CA MET A 72 7.46 10.60 6.19
C MET A 72 8.32 9.36 5.93
N SER A 73 7.98 8.57 4.91
CA SER A 73 8.71 7.37 4.50
C SER A 73 10.18 7.64 4.21
N GLN A 74 10.50 8.77 3.56
CA GLN A 74 11.86 9.14 3.19
C GLN A 74 12.62 9.82 4.32
N ASN A 75 11.99 10.79 5.01
CA ASN A 75 12.67 11.61 6.02
C ASN A 75 12.84 10.90 7.36
N LEU A 76 11.87 10.08 7.76
CA LEU A 76 11.86 9.43 9.07
C LEU A 76 12.28 7.96 9.00
N LEU A 77 11.90 7.26 7.92
CA LEU A 77 12.08 5.80 7.80
C LEU A 77 13.12 5.40 6.73
N GLY A 78 13.72 6.39 6.06
CA GLY A 78 14.93 6.24 5.26
C GLY A 78 14.74 5.64 3.87
N THR A 79 13.51 5.51 3.36
CA THR A 79 13.33 5.12 1.95
C THR A 79 13.99 6.12 0.99
N ARG A 80 14.46 5.63 -0.15
CA ARG A 80 15.18 6.40 -1.17
C ARG A 80 14.63 6.20 -2.58
N ASP A 81 13.97 5.06 -2.80
CA ASP A 81 13.36 4.72 -4.07
C ASP A 81 11.83 4.72 -3.97
N VAL A 82 11.17 5.20 -5.02
CA VAL A 82 9.71 5.21 -5.14
C VAL A 82 9.30 4.52 -6.44
N MET A 83 8.46 3.48 -6.33
CA MET A 83 7.89 2.78 -7.47
C MET A 83 6.39 3.10 -7.57
N VAL A 84 5.94 3.52 -8.75
CA VAL A 84 4.52 3.76 -9.03
C VAL A 84 4.00 2.66 -9.94
N ILE A 85 2.97 1.94 -9.49
CA ILE A 85 2.38 0.81 -10.21
C ILE A 85 0.92 1.08 -10.50
N GLN A 86 0.62 1.26 -11.79
CA GLN A 86 -0.73 1.33 -12.31
C GLN A 86 -1.19 -0.04 -12.83
N HIS A 87 -2.49 -0.21 -13.05
CA HIS A 87 -3.03 -1.44 -13.62
C HIS A 87 -4.03 -1.17 -14.74
N THR A 88 -4.13 -2.12 -15.67
CA THR A 88 -5.14 -2.12 -16.74
C THR A 88 -6.55 -2.33 -16.17
N ASN A 89 -7.57 -1.88 -16.92
CA ASN A 89 -8.99 -2.01 -16.53
C ASN A 89 -9.26 -1.45 -15.12
N CYS A 90 -8.73 -0.26 -14.86
CA CYS A 90 -8.94 0.48 -13.63
C CYS A 90 -10.27 1.22 -13.70
N GLY A 91 -11.05 1.23 -12.62
CA GLY A 91 -12.28 2.01 -12.55
C GLY A 91 -12.03 3.51 -12.78
N MET A 92 -10.88 4.02 -12.34
CA MET A 92 -10.50 5.43 -12.55
C MET A 92 -10.25 5.78 -14.01
N SER A 93 -9.92 4.83 -14.88
CA SER A 93 -9.76 5.11 -16.32
C SER A 93 -11.09 5.17 -17.08
N GLN A 94 -12.21 4.87 -16.41
CA GLN A 94 -13.55 4.89 -16.98
C GLN A 94 -14.38 6.08 -16.48
N LEU A 95 -13.83 6.85 -15.53
CA LEU A 95 -14.46 8.05 -15.01
C LEU A 95 -14.00 9.25 -15.83
N ASP A 96 -14.96 10.04 -16.27
CA ASP A 96 -14.71 11.38 -16.78
C ASP A 96 -14.99 12.36 -15.63
N GLU A 97 -13.96 13.04 -15.15
CA GLU A 97 -14.08 14.00 -14.05
C GLU A 97 -14.70 15.34 -14.52
N ASP A 98 -14.72 15.58 -15.84
CA ASP A 98 -15.25 16.80 -16.46
C ASP A 98 -16.69 16.64 -17.00
N ALA A 99 -17.29 15.45 -16.83
CA ALA A 99 -18.66 15.13 -17.25
C ALA A 99 -19.74 15.50 -16.22
#